data_AF-A0A1M5BQC8-F1
#
_entry.id   AF-A0A1M5BQC8-F1
#
_cell.length_a   1.000
_cell.length_b   1.000
_cell.length_c   1.000
_cell.angle_alpha   90.00
_cell.angle_beta   90.00
_cell.angle_gamma   90.00
#
_symmetry.space_group_name_H-M   'P 1'
#
loop_
_entity.id
_entity.type
_entity.pdbx_description
1 polymer ?
#
loop_
_entity_poly.entity_id
_entity_poly.type
_entity_poly.pdbx_seq_one_letter_code
_entity_poly.pdbx_strand_id
1 'polypeptide(L)'
;MGDFYRVLDANFNRAREGLRVVEEVARFILDDPQITMRIRKIRHRLGLLQEKLTGQGIVLVEARDVCRDVAAPAPPAAGEEKINLLQLITANFKRVQEAVRVLEEYVRLLPFPAPFKEIRYEVYALEQEMAGRLVRPDTGKVPGRVDYSLYVITGDKFSRGRPLVEVVRAAIEGGATVIQLREKDFTARQLVDAGHQLRRLTREKGVTFIVNDRVDIALAVEADGVHLGQDDLPVGMARKILGPGKIIGVSTHSIEQALEAQRQGADYIGVGPVFETRTKDDVQAPVGVDLVRQVASVVSIPKVAIGGIKAYNVEEVIAAGADGAAVITAVVAAEDISGAARELRSRIDRTRR
;
A
#
# COMPACT_ATOMS: atom_id res chain seq x y z
N MET A 1 40.29 4.22 -27.81
CA MET A 1 39.73 4.56 -26.49
C MET A 1 38.49 5.46 -26.58
N GLY A 2 38.42 6.42 -27.52
CA GLY A 2 37.24 7.29 -27.68
C GLY A 2 35.91 6.55 -27.78
N ASP A 3 35.79 5.57 -28.68
CA ASP A 3 34.55 4.79 -28.84
C ASP A 3 34.15 3.99 -27.60
N PHE A 4 35.13 3.53 -26.83
CA PHE A 4 34.88 2.84 -25.56
C PHE A 4 34.24 3.78 -24.52
N TYR A 5 34.76 5.01 -24.38
CA TYR A 5 34.18 6.01 -23.49
C TYR A 5 32.80 6.51 -23.95
N ARG A 6 32.52 6.51 -25.27
CA ARG A 6 31.19 6.80 -25.83
C ARG A 6 30.14 5.80 -25.35
N VAL A 7 30.49 4.51 -25.36
CA VAL A 7 29.59 3.45 -24.87
C VAL A 7 29.30 3.64 -23.39
N LEU A 8 30.33 3.95 -22.58
CA LEU A 8 30.13 4.23 -21.16
C LEU A 8 29.22 5.45 -20.94
N ASP A 9 29.49 6.59 -21.59
CA ASP A 9 28.67 7.81 -21.44
C ASP A 9 27.20 7.56 -21.80
N ALA A 10 26.95 6.95 -22.96
CA ALA A 10 25.61 6.68 -23.44
C ALA A 10 24.81 5.82 -22.45
N ASN A 11 25.43 4.78 -21.88
CA ASN A 11 24.75 3.90 -20.93
C ASN A 11 24.59 4.53 -19.54
N PHE A 12 25.54 5.35 -19.08
CA PHE A 12 25.33 6.15 -17.86
C PHE A 12 24.15 7.13 -18.00
N ASN A 13 24.04 7.82 -19.14
CA ASN A 13 22.94 8.74 -19.39
C ASN A 13 21.60 7.98 -19.48
N ARG A 14 21.52 6.90 -20.26
CA ARG A 14 20.31 6.05 -20.36
C ARG A 14 19.84 5.54 -19.01
N ALA A 15 20.76 5.06 -18.17
CA ALA A 15 20.43 4.59 -16.83
C ALA A 15 19.91 5.73 -15.93
N ARG A 16 20.56 6.90 -15.95
CA ARG A 16 20.17 8.05 -15.11
C ARG A 16 18.85 8.69 -15.55
N GLU A 17 18.56 8.71 -16.84
CA GLU A 17 17.32 9.19 -17.43
C GLU A 17 16.15 8.24 -17.16
N GLY A 18 16.32 6.93 -17.38
CA GLY A 18 15.29 5.96 -17.04
C GLY A 18 14.91 6.02 -15.56
N LEU A 19 15.90 6.12 -14.67
CA LEU A 19 15.66 6.33 -13.24
C LEU A 19 15.01 7.68 -12.91
N ARG A 20 15.17 8.73 -13.74
CA ARG A 20 14.49 10.02 -13.51
C ARG A 20 12.99 9.88 -13.67
N VAL A 21 12.55 9.22 -14.73
CA VAL A 21 11.12 8.99 -15.00
C VAL A 21 10.50 8.21 -13.85
N VAL A 22 11.16 7.12 -13.43
CA VAL A 22 10.69 6.28 -12.33
C VAL A 22 10.67 7.05 -10.99
N GLU A 23 11.65 7.93 -10.74
CA GLU A 23 11.66 8.78 -9.53
C GLU A 23 10.45 9.72 -9.48
N GLU A 24 10.03 10.27 -10.61
CA GLU A 24 8.86 11.17 -10.67
C GLU A 24 7.56 10.41 -10.41
N VAL A 25 7.44 9.18 -10.91
CA VAL A 25 6.32 8.29 -10.55
C VAL A 25 6.32 8.00 -9.05
N ALA A 26 7.48 7.65 -8.48
CA ALA A 26 7.60 7.39 -7.05
C ALA A 26 7.23 8.61 -6.19
N ARG A 27 7.65 9.81 -6.60
CA ARG A 27 7.40 11.06 -5.86
C ARG A 27 5.97 11.55 -5.98
N PHE A 28 5.44 11.62 -7.20
CA PHE A 28 4.20 12.35 -7.46
C PHE A 28 2.98 11.45 -7.60
N ILE A 29 3.18 10.17 -7.91
CA ILE A 29 2.07 9.22 -8.08
C ILE A 29 1.97 8.28 -6.89
N LEU A 30 3.10 7.72 -6.45
CA LEU A 30 3.11 6.83 -5.28
C LEU A 30 3.22 7.57 -3.94
N ASP A 31 3.66 8.83 -3.96
CA ASP A 31 3.97 9.63 -2.76
C ASP A 31 4.82 8.87 -1.73
N ASP A 32 5.79 8.07 -2.22
CA ASP A 32 6.61 7.19 -1.39
C ASP A 32 8.02 7.80 -1.20
N PRO A 33 8.31 8.39 -0.02
CA PRO A 33 9.60 9.03 0.24
C PRO A 33 10.77 8.03 0.31
N GLN A 34 10.51 6.77 0.69
CA GLN A 34 11.55 5.74 0.82
C GLN A 34 12.01 5.25 -0.56
N ILE A 35 11.06 4.91 -1.44
CA ILE A 35 11.35 4.53 -2.82
C ILE A 35 12.03 5.69 -3.56
N THR A 36 11.50 6.91 -3.40
CA THR A 36 12.08 8.13 -4.00
C THR A 36 13.53 8.33 -3.57
N MET A 37 13.82 8.20 -2.27
CA MET A 37 15.19 8.33 -1.75
C MET A 37 16.12 7.25 -2.32
N ARG A 38 15.68 5.99 -2.40
CA ARG A 38 16.49 4.88 -2.93
C ARG A 38 16.81 5.08 -4.41
N ILE A 39 15.84 5.46 -5.24
CA ILE A 39 16.06 5.78 -6.65
C ILE A 39 17.07 6.93 -6.78
N ARG A 40 16.89 8.01 -6.00
CA ARG A 40 17.81 9.16 -5.99
C ARG A 40 19.24 8.75 -5.61
N LYS A 41 19.41 7.88 -4.61
CA LYS A 41 20.72 7.35 -4.20
C LYS A 41 21.40 6.56 -5.34
N ILE A 42 20.65 5.71 -6.05
CA ILE A 42 21.20 4.96 -7.20
C ILE A 42 21.62 5.93 -8.31
N ARG A 43 20.77 6.90 -8.66
CA ARG A 43 21.11 7.92 -9.67
C ARG A 43 22.37 8.70 -9.32
N HIS A 44 22.50 9.10 -8.05
CA HIS A 44 23.69 9.81 -7.58
C HIS A 44 24.95 8.92 -7.64
N ARG A 45 24.85 7.66 -7.20
CA ARG A 45 25.96 6.68 -7.31
C ARG A 45 26.41 6.48 -8.75
N LEU A 46 25.47 6.36 -9.70
CA LEU A 46 25.80 6.26 -11.12
C LEU A 46 26.51 7.53 -11.64
N GLY A 47 26.11 8.72 -11.20
CA GLY A 47 26.81 9.97 -11.51
C GLY A 47 28.25 9.98 -11.01
N LEU A 48 28.48 9.60 -9.75
CA LEU A 48 29.83 9.51 -9.17
C LEU A 48 30.70 8.46 -9.88
N LEU A 49 30.12 7.33 -10.28
CA LEU A 49 30.84 6.30 -11.05
C LEU A 49 31.21 6.82 -12.45
N GLN A 50 30.30 7.52 -13.12
CA GLN A 50 30.57 8.17 -14.41
C GLN A 50 31.75 9.14 -14.29
N GLU A 51 31.74 10.02 -13.29
CA GLU A 51 32.81 10.99 -13.04
C GLU A 51 34.18 10.30 -12.79
N LYS A 52 34.20 9.24 -11.98
CA LYS A 52 35.42 8.46 -11.69
C LYS A 52 35.96 7.71 -12.90
N LEU A 53 35.09 7.16 -13.73
CA LEU A 53 35.48 6.36 -14.90
C LEU A 53 35.92 7.20 -16.09
N THR A 54 35.47 8.46 -16.16
CA THR A 54 35.59 9.28 -17.37
C THR A 54 36.34 10.60 -17.17
N GLY A 55 36.74 10.94 -15.93
CA GLY A 55 37.68 12.02 -15.64
C GLY A 55 37.11 13.43 -15.81
N GLN A 56 36.19 13.83 -14.93
CA GLN A 56 35.62 15.19 -14.86
C GLN A 56 35.06 15.74 -16.20
N GLY A 57 34.41 14.90 -17.01
CA GLY A 57 33.55 15.36 -18.13
C GLY A 57 34.27 15.88 -19.38
N ILE A 58 35.60 16.04 -19.36
CA ILE A 58 36.38 16.55 -20.51
C ILE A 58 36.45 15.48 -21.62
N VAL A 59 36.72 14.22 -21.26
CA VAL A 59 36.85 13.10 -22.24
C VAL A 59 35.51 12.72 -22.89
N LEU A 60 34.38 13.01 -22.24
CA LEU A 60 33.05 12.59 -22.71
C LEU A 60 32.45 13.54 -23.74
N VAL A 61 32.64 14.85 -23.58
CA VAL A 61 32.13 15.84 -24.55
C VAL A 61 32.88 15.73 -25.87
N GLU A 62 34.21 15.53 -25.83
CA GLU A 62 35.02 15.30 -27.04
C GLU A 62 34.66 14.01 -27.78
N ALA A 63 34.05 13.03 -27.10
CA ALA A 63 33.64 11.77 -27.68
C ALA A 63 32.19 11.79 -28.22
N ARG A 64 31.38 12.81 -27.90
CA ARG A 64 29.98 12.93 -28.36
C ARG A 64 29.91 13.34 -29.83
N ASP A 65 29.94 12.36 -30.72
CA ASP A 65 29.65 12.58 -32.14
C ASP A 65 28.17 12.26 -32.44
N VAL A 66 27.34 13.31 -32.43
CA VAL A 66 25.90 13.27 -32.75
C VAL A 66 25.67 13.02 -34.26
N CYS A 67 26.63 13.38 -35.12
CA CYS A 67 26.48 13.27 -36.57
C CYS A 67 26.75 11.85 -37.10
N ARG A 68 27.44 11.01 -36.32
CA ARG A 68 27.73 9.60 -36.65
C ARG A 68 26.98 8.58 -35.79
N ASP A 69 25.99 9.01 -35.00
CA ASP A 69 25.14 8.04 -34.28
C ASP A 69 24.28 7.28 -35.29
N VAL A 70 24.49 5.96 -35.37
CA VAL A 70 23.83 5.07 -36.33
C VAL A 70 22.34 4.92 -36.00
N ALA A 71 21.91 5.35 -34.81
CA ALA A 71 20.53 5.31 -34.33
C ALA A 71 19.86 6.71 -34.34
N ALA A 72 19.76 7.35 -35.50
CA ALA A 72 18.88 8.51 -35.67
C ALA A 72 17.41 8.10 -35.41
N PRO A 73 16.61 8.93 -34.71
CA PRO A 73 15.23 8.56 -34.41
C PRO A 73 14.42 8.44 -35.72
N ALA A 74 13.82 7.27 -35.93
CA ALA A 74 12.78 7.11 -36.95
C ALA A 74 11.58 8.00 -36.56
N PRO A 75 10.89 8.63 -37.52
CA PRO A 75 9.67 9.37 -37.24
C PRO A 75 8.64 8.43 -36.58
N PRO A 76 7.86 8.92 -35.60
CA PRO A 76 6.89 8.10 -34.90
C PRO A 76 5.91 7.48 -35.90
N ALA A 77 5.76 6.16 -35.84
CA ALA A 77 4.78 5.45 -36.65
C ALA A 77 3.37 5.90 -36.25
N ALA A 78 2.52 6.19 -37.23
CA ALA A 78 1.16 6.63 -36.98
C ALA A 78 0.38 5.54 -36.20
N GLY A 79 -0.09 5.88 -35.00
CA GLY A 79 -0.97 5.01 -34.19
C GLY A 79 -0.42 4.59 -32.82
N GLU A 80 0.38 5.42 -32.12
CA GLU A 80 0.86 5.08 -30.77
C GLU A 80 -0.30 4.78 -29.80
N GLU A 81 -0.37 3.52 -29.34
CA GLU A 81 -1.27 3.09 -28.28
C GLU A 81 -0.98 3.87 -26.99
N LYS A 82 -2.04 4.28 -26.28
CA LYS A 82 -1.90 4.86 -24.94
C LYS A 82 -1.28 3.81 -24.01
N ILE A 83 -0.01 3.98 -23.66
CA ILE A 83 0.65 3.15 -22.65
C ILE A 83 0.13 3.49 -21.25
N ASN A 84 -0.14 2.47 -20.44
CA ASN A 84 -0.52 2.66 -19.05
C ASN A 84 0.72 2.89 -18.15
N LEU A 85 0.49 3.36 -16.93
CA LEU A 85 1.59 3.73 -16.01
C LEU A 85 2.51 2.55 -15.66
N LEU A 86 1.97 1.33 -15.57
CA LEU A 86 2.76 0.13 -15.33
C LEU A 86 3.68 -0.16 -16.53
N GLN A 87 3.17 -0.07 -17.75
CA GLN A 87 3.97 -0.22 -18.97
C GLN A 87 5.06 0.85 -19.05
N LEU A 88 4.75 2.09 -18.68
CA LEU A 88 5.73 3.18 -18.63
C LEU A 88 6.88 2.87 -17.65
N ILE A 89 6.57 2.46 -16.41
CA ILE A 89 7.62 2.16 -15.43
C ILE A 89 8.43 0.93 -15.82
N THR A 90 7.78 -0.14 -16.29
CA THR A 90 8.44 -1.38 -16.70
C THR A 90 9.39 -1.13 -17.88
N ALA A 91 8.98 -0.34 -18.86
CA ALA A 91 9.85 0.03 -19.98
C ALA A 91 11.08 0.82 -19.51
N ASN A 92 10.91 1.75 -18.58
CA ASN A 92 12.03 2.52 -18.04
C ASN A 92 12.96 1.68 -17.16
N PHE A 93 12.42 0.79 -16.31
CA PHE A 93 13.24 -0.14 -15.52
C PHE A 93 14.06 -1.08 -16.39
N LYS A 94 13.46 -1.67 -17.44
CA LYS A 94 14.20 -2.50 -18.41
C LYS A 94 15.34 -1.74 -19.07
N ARG A 95 15.10 -0.51 -19.52
CA ARG A 95 16.13 0.36 -20.10
C ARG A 95 17.29 0.62 -19.13
N VAL A 96 16.99 0.86 -17.85
CA VAL A 96 18.01 1.04 -16.82
C VAL A 96 18.81 -0.25 -16.60
N GLN A 97 18.12 -1.40 -16.51
CA GLN A 97 18.76 -2.69 -16.29
C GLN A 97 19.70 -3.07 -17.43
N GLU A 98 19.26 -2.87 -18.68
CA GLU A 98 20.08 -3.07 -19.89
C GLU A 98 21.30 -2.15 -19.88
N ALA A 99 21.11 -0.86 -19.61
CA ALA A 99 22.19 0.11 -19.57
C ALA A 99 23.23 -0.23 -18.48
N VAL A 100 22.78 -0.57 -17.27
CA VAL A 100 23.66 -0.99 -16.17
C VAL A 100 24.36 -2.31 -16.50
N ARG A 101 23.71 -3.23 -17.22
CA ARG A 101 24.33 -4.48 -17.68
C ARG A 101 25.45 -4.22 -18.68
N VAL A 102 25.27 -3.28 -19.61
CA VAL A 102 26.35 -2.87 -20.53
C VAL A 102 27.52 -2.29 -19.74
N LEU A 103 27.26 -1.41 -18.76
CA LEU A 103 28.32 -0.86 -17.90
C LEU A 103 29.05 -1.96 -17.11
N GLU A 104 28.32 -2.95 -16.58
CA GLU A 104 28.86 -4.11 -15.86
C GLU A 104 29.84 -4.91 -16.73
N GLU A 105 29.53 -5.12 -18.00
CA GLU A 105 30.38 -5.90 -18.90
C GLU A 105 31.58 -5.07 -19.41
N TYR A 106 31.36 -3.80 -19.78
CA TYR A 106 32.41 -2.93 -20.30
C TYR A 106 33.47 -2.58 -19.25
N VAL A 107 33.08 -2.43 -17.99
CA VAL A 107 34.04 -2.10 -16.93
C VAL A 107 35.02 -3.25 -16.64
N ARG A 108 34.69 -4.50 -17.01
CA ARG A 108 35.61 -5.65 -16.87
C ARG A 108 36.85 -5.54 -17.75
N LEU A 109 36.81 -4.70 -18.77
CA LEU A 109 37.95 -4.37 -19.63
C LEU A 109 38.90 -3.35 -18.96
N LEU A 110 38.54 -2.81 -17.80
CA LEU A 110 39.31 -1.86 -17.03
C LEU A 110 39.67 -2.45 -15.65
N PRO A 111 40.81 -2.05 -15.05
CA PRO A 111 41.13 -2.36 -13.66
C PRO A 111 40.33 -1.46 -12.69
N PHE A 112 39.01 -1.36 -12.89
CA PHE A 112 38.13 -0.51 -12.10
C PHE A 112 37.04 -1.34 -11.42
N PRO A 113 37.11 -1.53 -10.09
CA PRO A 113 36.06 -2.22 -9.36
C PRO A 113 34.82 -1.32 -9.28
N ALA A 114 33.71 -1.76 -9.88
CA ALA A 114 32.45 -1.04 -9.85
C ALA A 114 31.28 -1.95 -9.44
N PRO A 115 30.37 -1.47 -8.56
CA PRO A 115 29.29 -2.27 -8.02
C PRO A 115 28.08 -2.34 -8.97
N PHE A 116 28.28 -2.51 -10.28
CA PHE A 116 27.18 -2.50 -11.25
C PHE A 116 26.24 -3.71 -11.09
N LYS A 117 26.79 -4.84 -10.64
CA LYS A 117 25.98 -6.03 -10.34
C LYS A 117 25.02 -5.73 -9.19
N GLU A 118 25.50 -5.15 -8.09
CA GLU A 118 24.71 -4.76 -6.92
C GLU A 118 23.66 -3.71 -7.31
N ILE A 119 24.05 -2.68 -8.06
CA ILE A 119 23.12 -1.66 -8.57
C ILE A 119 22.00 -2.32 -9.39
N ARG A 120 22.31 -3.29 -10.25
CA ARG A 120 21.30 -4.00 -11.05
C ARG A 120 20.32 -4.78 -10.18
N TYR A 121 20.78 -5.45 -9.12
CA TYR A 121 19.90 -6.10 -8.14
C TYR A 121 19.01 -5.11 -7.37
N GLU A 122 19.56 -3.96 -6.96
CA GLU A 122 18.78 -2.89 -6.34
C GLU A 122 17.67 -2.37 -7.28
N VAL A 123 17.97 -2.24 -8.58
CA VAL A 123 17.00 -1.83 -9.61
C VAL A 123 15.91 -2.90 -9.82
N TYR A 124 16.24 -4.19 -9.83
CA TYR A 124 15.23 -5.26 -9.90
C TYR A 124 14.29 -5.24 -8.68
N ALA A 125 14.84 -5.05 -7.48
CA ALA A 125 14.04 -4.97 -6.26
C ALA A 125 13.09 -3.76 -6.28
N LEU A 126 13.57 -2.60 -6.75
CA LEU A 126 12.74 -1.41 -6.92
C LEU A 126 11.64 -1.60 -7.96
N GLU A 127 11.92 -2.28 -9.07
CA GLU A 127 10.90 -2.61 -10.08
C GLU A 127 9.79 -3.46 -9.47
N GLN A 128 10.14 -4.54 -8.77
CA GLN A 128 9.16 -5.43 -8.13
C GLN A 128 8.32 -4.70 -7.09
N GLU A 129 8.96 -3.85 -6.28
CA GLU A 129 8.29 -3.07 -5.24
C GLU A 129 7.33 -2.04 -5.85
N MET A 130 7.78 -1.26 -6.84
CA MET A 130 6.93 -0.27 -7.50
C MET A 130 5.80 -0.91 -8.32
N ALA A 131 6.08 -2.02 -9.01
CA ALA A 131 5.05 -2.80 -9.69
C ALA A 131 4.03 -3.34 -8.68
N GLY A 132 4.46 -3.87 -7.53
CA GLY A 132 3.54 -4.32 -6.48
C GLY A 132 2.62 -3.22 -5.93
N ARG A 133 3.10 -1.97 -5.91
CA ARG A 133 2.28 -0.79 -5.53
C ARG A 133 1.29 -0.37 -6.62
N LEU A 134 1.63 -0.59 -7.89
CA LEU A 134 0.84 -0.18 -9.07
C LEU A 134 -0.12 -1.27 -9.58
N VAL A 135 0.24 -2.55 -9.44
CA VAL A 135 -0.52 -3.75 -9.83
C VAL A 135 -1.49 -4.14 -8.71
N ARG A 136 -2.20 -3.18 -8.12
CA ARG A 136 -3.43 -3.53 -7.41
C ARG A 136 -4.39 -4.11 -8.45
N PRO A 137 -4.80 -5.39 -8.34
CA PRO A 137 -5.71 -5.97 -9.31
C PRO A 137 -7.07 -5.27 -9.19
N ASP A 138 -7.48 -4.63 -10.28
CA ASP A 138 -8.88 -4.50 -10.69
C ASP A 138 -9.85 -3.76 -9.75
N THR A 139 -9.49 -2.53 -9.38
CA THR A 139 -10.51 -1.47 -9.37
C THR A 139 -10.00 -0.40 -10.32
N GLY A 140 -10.82 0.07 -11.26
CA GLY A 140 -10.51 1.21 -12.15
C GLY A 140 -10.31 2.55 -11.41
N LYS A 141 -9.70 2.51 -10.22
CA LYS A 141 -9.26 3.63 -9.41
C LYS A 141 -7.74 3.58 -9.36
N VAL A 142 -7.11 4.62 -9.91
CA VAL A 142 -5.74 5.04 -9.54
C VAL A 142 -5.60 4.92 -8.01
N PRO A 143 -4.46 4.47 -7.43
CA PRO A 143 -4.32 4.20 -5.99
C PRO A 143 -4.70 5.41 -5.14
N GLY A 144 -5.98 5.47 -4.79
CA GLY A 144 -6.53 6.34 -3.77
C GLY A 144 -6.34 5.63 -2.44
N ARG A 145 -5.82 6.36 -1.46
CA ARG A 145 -5.80 6.02 -0.05
C ARG A 145 -7.11 5.32 0.35
N VAL A 146 -7.03 4.19 1.04
CA VAL A 146 -8.21 3.48 1.56
C VAL A 146 -8.99 4.44 2.45
N ASP A 147 -10.30 4.56 2.21
CA ASP A 147 -11.17 5.39 3.05
C ASP A 147 -11.54 4.59 4.31
N TYR A 148 -10.87 4.87 5.43
CA TYR A 148 -11.14 4.22 6.71
C TYR A 148 -12.26 4.87 7.53
N SER A 149 -12.98 5.87 6.98
CA SER A 149 -13.96 6.69 7.72
C SER A 149 -14.91 5.88 8.58
N LEU A 150 -15.70 5.01 7.95
CA LEU A 150 -16.64 4.15 8.66
C LEU A 150 -16.31 2.70 8.37
N TYR A 151 -15.71 2.05 9.37
CA TYR A 151 -15.31 0.67 9.31
C TYR A 151 -16.35 -0.18 10.03
N VAL A 152 -17.13 -0.97 9.29
CA VAL A 152 -18.10 -1.91 9.87
C VAL A 152 -17.52 -3.31 9.91
N ILE A 153 -17.54 -3.92 11.09
CA ILE A 153 -17.10 -5.29 11.32
C ILE A 153 -18.35 -6.14 11.54
N THR A 154 -18.44 -7.29 10.85
CA THR A 154 -19.57 -8.20 10.99
C THR A 154 -19.59 -8.90 12.35
N GLY A 155 -20.71 -9.54 12.66
CA GLY A 155 -20.86 -10.31 13.88
C GLY A 155 -22.27 -10.88 13.97
N ASP A 156 -22.42 -12.12 13.53
CA ASP A 156 -23.71 -12.81 13.38
C ASP A 156 -24.51 -12.85 14.69
N LYS A 157 -23.85 -13.03 15.84
CA LYS A 157 -24.49 -12.98 17.17
C LYS A 157 -25.25 -11.67 17.45
N PHE A 158 -24.85 -10.58 16.82
CA PHE A 158 -25.44 -9.25 17.02
C PHE A 158 -26.40 -8.86 15.91
N SER A 159 -26.56 -9.69 14.88
CA SER A 159 -27.36 -9.39 13.69
C SER A 159 -28.87 -9.39 13.97
N ARG A 160 -29.32 -9.79 15.16
CA ARG A 160 -30.74 -10.01 15.51
C ARG A 160 -31.41 -11.01 14.56
N GLY A 161 -30.66 -12.01 14.09
CA GLY A 161 -31.12 -13.06 13.18
C GLY A 161 -31.21 -12.64 11.71
N ARG A 162 -30.72 -11.45 11.36
CA ARG A 162 -30.71 -10.97 9.96
C ARG A 162 -29.57 -11.63 9.17
N PRO A 163 -29.81 -12.03 7.91
CA PRO A 163 -28.76 -12.59 7.07
C PRO A 163 -27.55 -11.66 6.92
N LEU A 164 -26.35 -12.22 7.02
CA LEU A 164 -25.08 -11.49 6.94
C LEU A 164 -24.99 -10.56 5.72
N VAL A 165 -25.41 -11.04 4.55
CA VAL A 165 -25.37 -10.26 3.30
C VAL A 165 -26.29 -9.05 3.34
N GLU A 166 -27.46 -9.16 3.97
CA GLU A 166 -28.41 -8.06 4.13
C GLU A 166 -27.86 -7.01 5.10
N VAL A 167 -27.26 -7.46 6.21
CA VAL A 167 -26.58 -6.57 7.17
C VAL A 167 -25.48 -5.77 6.48
N VAL A 168 -24.61 -6.43 5.72
CA VAL A 168 -23.50 -5.77 5.02
C VAL A 168 -24.03 -4.82 3.93
N ARG A 169 -25.05 -5.23 3.17
CA ARG A 169 -25.68 -4.38 2.15
C ARG A 169 -26.22 -3.10 2.77
N ALA A 170 -27.01 -3.22 3.84
CA ALA A 170 -27.57 -2.07 4.54
C ALA A 170 -26.49 -1.16 5.12
N ALA A 171 -25.41 -1.72 5.67
CA ALA A 171 -24.28 -0.95 6.18
C ALA A 171 -23.56 -0.15 5.07
N ILE A 172 -23.33 -0.77 3.90
CA ILE A 172 -22.75 -0.10 2.73
C ILE A 172 -23.66 1.02 2.22
N GLU A 173 -24.96 0.77 2.11
CA GLU A 173 -25.96 1.78 1.73
C GLU A 173 -26.05 2.95 2.72
N GLY A 174 -25.72 2.69 4.00
CA GLY A 174 -25.56 3.72 5.02
C GLY A 174 -24.22 4.48 4.97
N GLY A 175 -23.27 4.08 4.14
CA GLY A 175 -21.99 4.78 3.96
C GLY A 175 -20.78 4.14 4.62
N ALA A 176 -20.84 2.84 4.95
CA ALA A 176 -19.66 2.08 5.33
C ALA A 176 -18.63 2.04 4.19
N THR A 177 -17.37 2.29 4.52
CA THR A 177 -16.25 2.36 3.55
C THR A 177 -15.32 1.17 3.63
N VAL A 178 -15.32 0.50 4.79
CA VAL A 178 -14.63 -0.77 5.01
C VAL A 178 -15.61 -1.76 5.63
N ILE A 179 -15.61 -2.98 5.10
CA ILE A 179 -16.31 -4.13 5.67
C ILE A 179 -15.26 -5.17 6.07
N GLN A 180 -15.28 -5.61 7.32
CA GLN A 180 -14.51 -6.76 7.78
C GLN A 180 -15.40 -7.95 8.11
N LEU A 181 -15.17 -9.07 7.43
CA LEU A 181 -15.78 -10.34 7.76
C LEU A 181 -15.12 -10.90 9.03
N ARG A 182 -15.91 -10.98 10.10
CA ARG A 182 -15.49 -11.52 11.40
C ARG A 182 -16.59 -12.41 11.99
N GLU A 183 -16.54 -13.69 11.66
CA GLU A 183 -17.46 -14.70 12.22
C GLU A 183 -16.65 -15.81 12.91
N LYS A 184 -16.50 -15.69 14.24
CA LYS A 184 -15.64 -16.60 15.03
C LYS A 184 -16.18 -18.03 15.12
N ASP A 185 -17.50 -18.21 15.02
CA ASP A 185 -18.12 -19.53 15.12
C ASP A 185 -18.34 -20.21 13.76
N PHE A 186 -17.96 -19.54 12.66
CA PHE A 186 -18.08 -20.11 11.33
C PHE A 186 -16.94 -21.07 11.06
N THR A 187 -17.26 -22.20 10.42
CA THR A 187 -16.25 -23.08 9.82
C THR A 187 -15.54 -22.37 8.66
N ALA A 188 -14.37 -22.88 8.27
CA ALA A 188 -13.63 -22.35 7.12
C ALA A 188 -14.48 -22.34 5.83
N ARG A 189 -15.31 -23.38 5.61
CA ARG A 189 -16.23 -23.45 4.46
C ARG A 189 -17.26 -22.31 4.49
N GLN A 190 -17.91 -22.11 5.63
CA GLN A 190 -18.88 -21.03 5.80
C GLN A 190 -18.23 -19.64 5.61
N LEU A 191 -17.00 -19.45 6.09
CA LEU A 191 -16.25 -18.21 5.87
C LEU A 191 -15.94 -17.96 4.39
N VAL A 192 -15.57 -19.00 3.63
CA VAL A 192 -15.35 -18.88 2.19
C VAL A 192 -16.65 -18.54 1.46
N ASP A 193 -17.73 -19.25 1.75
CA ASP A 193 -19.04 -19.04 1.12
C ASP A 193 -19.58 -17.62 1.41
N ALA A 194 -19.47 -17.16 2.65
CA ALA A 194 -19.82 -15.81 3.05
C ALA A 194 -18.89 -14.77 2.39
N GLY A 195 -17.58 -15.02 2.43
CA GLY A 195 -16.58 -14.11 1.90
C GLY A 195 -16.72 -13.87 0.39
N HIS A 196 -17.06 -14.88 -0.41
CA HIS A 196 -17.35 -14.67 -1.83
C HIS A 196 -18.59 -13.79 -2.07
N GLN A 197 -19.64 -13.96 -1.26
CA GLN A 197 -20.84 -13.12 -1.37
C GLN A 197 -20.52 -11.66 -1.01
N LEU A 198 -19.78 -11.44 0.08
CA LEU A 198 -19.35 -10.11 0.52
C LEU A 198 -18.36 -9.47 -0.46
N ARG A 199 -17.42 -10.22 -1.04
CA ARG A 199 -16.48 -9.73 -2.05
C ARG A 199 -17.18 -9.18 -3.28
N ARG A 200 -18.20 -9.89 -3.79
CA ARG A 200 -19.01 -9.42 -4.93
C ARG A 200 -19.68 -8.08 -4.62
N LEU A 201 -20.36 -8.02 -3.47
CA LEU A 201 -21.07 -6.83 -3.02
C LEU A 201 -20.14 -5.63 -2.81
N THR A 202 -19.03 -5.83 -2.11
CA THR A 202 -18.05 -4.78 -1.81
C THR A 202 -17.35 -4.28 -3.06
N ARG A 203 -16.98 -5.16 -4.00
CA ARG A 203 -16.35 -4.78 -5.28
C ARG A 203 -17.29 -3.92 -6.13
N GLU A 204 -18.57 -4.30 -6.24
CA GLU A 204 -19.58 -3.52 -6.97
C GLU A 204 -19.72 -2.10 -6.42
N LYS A 205 -19.67 -1.95 -5.09
CA LYS A 205 -19.83 -0.65 -4.41
C LYS A 205 -18.50 0.09 -4.19
N GLY A 206 -17.37 -0.49 -4.60
CA GLY A 206 -16.04 0.09 -4.39
C GLY A 206 -15.66 0.25 -2.91
N VAL A 207 -16.18 -0.63 -2.04
CA VAL A 207 -15.94 -0.69 -0.60
C VAL A 207 -14.78 -1.65 -0.32
N THR A 208 -13.89 -1.30 0.60
CA THR A 208 -12.76 -2.16 0.97
C THR A 208 -13.23 -3.37 1.78
N PHE A 209 -12.78 -4.56 1.40
CA PHE A 209 -13.14 -5.81 2.04
C PHE A 209 -11.95 -6.46 2.75
N ILE A 210 -12.07 -6.63 4.07
CA ILE A 210 -11.04 -7.20 4.93
C ILE A 210 -11.55 -8.51 5.56
N VAL A 211 -10.67 -9.47 5.75
CA VAL A 211 -10.97 -10.70 6.52
C VAL A 211 -10.26 -10.64 7.87
N ASN A 212 -10.95 -11.01 8.94
CA ASN A 212 -10.38 -11.05 10.28
C ASN A 212 -9.53 -12.34 10.46
N ASP A 213 -8.30 -12.18 10.97
CA ASP A 213 -7.30 -13.16 11.42
C ASP A 213 -6.78 -14.14 10.33
N ARG A 214 -7.67 -14.65 9.48
CA ARG A 214 -7.46 -15.76 8.56
C ARG A 214 -6.90 -15.33 7.20
N VAL A 215 -5.57 -15.32 7.10
CA VAL A 215 -4.83 -15.01 5.86
C VAL A 215 -5.19 -15.95 4.71
N ASP A 216 -5.37 -17.24 4.99
CA ASP A 216 -5.78 -18.26 4.02
C ASP A 216 -7.16 -17.98 3.43
N ILE A 217 -8.12 -17.61 4.28
CA ILE A 217 -9.47 -17.23 3.85
C ILE A 217 -9.42 -15.94 3.03
N ALA A 218 -8.65 -14.94 3.46
CA ALA A 218 -8.47 -13.68 2.73
C ALA A 218 -8.01 -13.89 1.28
N LEU A 219 -7.09 -14.83 1.06
CA LEU A 219 -6.65 -15.22 -0.28
C LEU A 219 -7.75 -15.95 -1.05
N ALA A 220 -8.37 -16.95 -0.44
CA ALA A 220 -9.40 -17.78 -1.09
C ALA A 220 -10.58 -16.95 -1.62
N VAL A 221 -10.96 -15.88 -0.91
CA VAL A 221 -12.10 -15.02 -1.28
C VAL A 221 -11.71 -13.74 -2.00
N GLU A 222 -10.43 -13.59 -2.36
CA GLU A 222 -9.87 -12.38 -2.98
C GLU A 222 -10.15 -11.08 -2.18
N ALA A 223 -10.09 -11.15 -0.85
CA ALA A 223 -10.22 -9.97 -0.01
C ALA A 223 -9.14 -8.93 -0.33
N ASP A 224 -9.40 -7.65 -0.05
CA ASP A 224 -8.42 -6.59 -0.22
C ASP A 224 -7.30 -6.69 0.82
N GLY A 225 -7.57 -7.34 1.95
CA GLY A 225 -6.58 -7.57 3.00
C GLY A 225 -7.07 -8.38 4.18
N VAL A 226 -6.24 -8.40 5.23
CA VAL A 226 -6.49 -9.04 6.52
C VAL A 226 -6.39 -8.03 7.66
N HIS A 227 -7.07 -8.28 8.77
CA HIS A 227 -6.84 -7.63 10.06
C HIS A 227 -6.39 -8.67 11.08
N LEU A 228 -5.30 -8.42 11.80
CA LEU A 228 -4.65 -9.37 12.70
C LEU A 228 -4.67 -8.84 14.14
N GLY A 229 -4.97 -9.72 15.08
CA GLY A 229 -4.74 -9.55 16.51
C GLY A 229 -3.27 -9.76 16.90
N GLN A 230 -2.97 -9.57 18.18
CA GLN A 230 -1.63 -9.73 18.74
C GLN A 230 -1.17 -11.20 18.79
N ASP A 231 -2.12 -12.14 18.94
CA ASP A 231 -1.86 -13.58 19.02
C ASP A 231 -2.01 -14.30 17.67
N ASP A 232 -2.30 -13.56 16.59
CA ASP A 232 -2.43 -14.10 15.25
C ASP A 232 -1.07 -14.24 14.54
N LEU A 233 -1.11 -14.61 13.26
CA LEU A 233 0.10 -14.72 12.44
C LEU A 233 0.87 -13.38 12.43
N PRO A 234 2.20 -13.37 12.68
CA PRO A 234 2.99 -12.14 12.65
C PRO A 234 2.92 -11.42 11.30
N VAL A 235 2.92 -10.09 11.30
CA VAL A 235 2.79 -9.25 10.09
C VAL A 235 3.79 -9.64 9.00
N GLY A 236 5.04 -9.89 9.37
CA GLY A 236 6.08 -10.30 8.42
C GLY A 236 5.79 -11.64 7.73
N MET A 237 5.13 -12.58 8.41
CA MET A 237 4.70 -13.84 7.82
C MET A 237 3.44 -13.66 6.96
N ALA A 238 2.46 -12.90 7.46
CA ALA A 238 1.26 -12.55 6.69
C ALA A 238 1.64 -11.85 5.36
N ARG A 239 2.59 -10.92 5.40
CA ARG A 239 3.11 -10.22 4.21
C ARG A 239 3.77 -11.17 3.21
N LYS A 240 4.51 -12.19 3.67
CA LYS A 240 5.11 -13.21 2.79
C LYS A 240 4.05 -14.04 2.06
N ILE A 241 2.94 -14.34 2.72
CA ILE A 241 1.85 -15.14 2.15
C ILE A 241 0.97 -14.29 1.21
N LEU A 242 0.61 -13.08 1.63
CA LEU A 242 -0.30 -12.19 0.91
C LEU A 242 0.36 -11.41 -0.24
N GLY A 243 1.69 -11.27 -0.19
CA GLY A 243 2.44 -10.42 -1.10
C GLY A 243 2.33 -8.92 -0.77
N PRO A 244 2.98 -8.07 -1.58
CA PRO A 244 3.10 -6.64 -1.30
C PRO A 244 1.81 -5.83 -1.54
N GLY A 245 0.85 -6.38 -2.28
CA GLY A 245 -0.32 -5.63 -2.75
C GLY A 245 -1.55 -5.63 -1.84
N LYS A 246 -1.65 -6.57 -0.90
CA LYS A 246 -2.80 -6.72 0.01
C LYS A 246 -2.64 -5.87 1.28
N ILE A 247 -3.75 -5.43 1.85
CA ILE A 247 -3.78 -4.62 3.07
C ILE A 247 -3.55 -5.54 4.29
N ILE A 248 -2.74 -5.09 5.25
CA ILE A 248 -2.58 -5.73 6.56
C ILE A 248 -2.89 -4.71 7.66
N GLY A 249 -3.96 -4.96 8.41
CA GLY A 249 -4.29 -4.23 9.63
C GLY A 249 -3.83 -4.96 10.87
N VAL A 250 -3.51 -4.23 11.94
CA VAL A 250 -3.12 -4.81 13.23
C VAL A 250 -3.89 -4.16 14.37
N SER A 251 -4.48 -4.96 15.27
CA SER A 251 -5.05 -4.46 16.52
C SER A 251 -3.93 -4.05 17.49
N THR A 252 -4.05 -2.88 18.12
CA THR A 252 -3.05 -2.31 19.02
C THR A 252 -3.69 -1.75 20.27
N HIS A 253 -3.03 -1.96 21.41
CA HIS A 253 -3.51 -1.63 22.76
C HIS A 253 -2.54 -0.71 23.51
N SER A 254 -1.39 -0.37 22.93
CA SER A 254 -0.40 0.55 23.50
C SER A 254 0.39 1.28 22.40
N ILE A 255 1.16 2.30 22.80
CA ILE A 255 2.04 3.04 21.89
C ILE A 255 3.10 2.11 21.29
N GLU A 256 3.68 1.23 22.10
CA GLU A 256 4.73 0.30 21.71
C GLU A 256 4.22 -0.66 20.63
N GLN A 257 3.01 -1.21 20.80
CA GLN A 257 2.39 -2.07 19.79
C GLN A 257 2.12 -1.32 18.49
N ALA A 258 1.69 -0.05 18.58
CA ALA A 258 1.41 0.78 17.41
C ALA A 258 2.68 1.10 16.60
N LEU A 259 3.78 1.46 17.28
CA LEU A 259 5.08 1.69 16.66
C LEU A 259 5.63 0.40 16.05
N GLU A 260 5.50 -0.73 16.74
CA GLU A 260 5.94 -2.03 16.25
C GLU A 260 5.15 -2.47 15.00
N ALA A 261 3.83 -2.33 15.00
CA ALA A 261 3.01 -2.64 13.83
C ALA A 261 3.42 -1.81 12.61
N GLN A 262 3.67 -0.50 12.78
CA GLN A 262 4.20 0.35 11.71
C GLN A 262 5.57 -0.15 11.23
N ARG A 263 6.48 -0.47 12.16
CA ARG A 263 7.83 -0.96 11.84
C ARG A 263 7.81 -2.28 11.07
N GLN A 264 6.85 -3.15 11.37
CA GLN A 264 6.64 -4.43 10.67
C GLN A 264 5.97 -4.27 9.29
N GLY A 265 5.52 -3.06 8.93
CA GLY A 265 4.91 -2.78 7.64
C GLY A 265 3.41 -3.07 7.58
N ALA A 266 2.70 -2.88 8.69
CA ALA A 266 1.24 -2.80 8.68
C ALA A 266 0.78 -1.59 7.86
N ASP A 267 -0.33 -1.76 7.13
CA ASP A 267 -0.92 -0.70 6.30
C ASP A 267 -1.88 0.18 7.10
N TYR A 268 -2.40 -0.31 8.22
CA TYR A 268 -3.18 0.47 9.20
C TYR A 268 -3.21 -0.23 10.56
N ILE A 269 -3.64 0.48 11.60
CA ILE A 269 -3.83 -0.07 12.95
C ILE A 269 -5.24 0.18 13.49
N GLY A 270 -5.73 -0.75 14.30
CA GLY A 270 -6.94 -0.61 15.10
C GLY A 270 -6.56 -0.27 16.55
N VAL A 271 -6.89 0.92 17.02
CA VAL A 271 -6.54 1.39 18.38
C VAL A 271 -7.73 1.21 19.30
N GLY A 272 -7.62 0.36 20.31
CA GLY A 272 -8.71 0.14 21.26
C GLY A 272 -8.48 -1.03 22.22
N PRO A 273 -9.50 -1.48 22.97
CA PRO A 273 -10.83 -0.89 23.03
C PRO A 273 -10.77 0.51 23.66
N VAL A 274 -11.30 1.53 22.98
CA VAL A 274 -11.25 2.92 23.47
C VAL A 274 -12.23 3.11 24.65
N PHE A 275 -13.45 2.61 24.50
CA PHE A 275 -14.49 2.62 25.52
C PHE A 275 -14.86 1.19 25.92
N GLU A 276 -15.57 1.05 27.05
CA GLU A 276 -16.07 -0.25 27.50
C GLU A 276 -16.94 -0.91 26.43
N THR A 277 -16.76 -2.22 26.23
CA THR A 277 -17.52 -3.00 25.26
C THR A 277 -17.67 -4.43 25.76
N ARG A 278 -18.71 -5.13 25.29
CA ARG A 278 -18.93 -6.56 25.58
C ARG A 278 -19.01 -7.42 24.31
N THR A 279 -18.41 -6.92 23.22
CA THR A 279 -18.54 -7.54 21.88
C THR A 279 -17.51 -8.66 21.61
N LYS A 280 -16.45 -8.74 22.42
CA LYS A 280 -15.48 -9.85 22.41
C LYS A 280 -15.55 -10.55 23.76
N ASP A 281 -15.23 -11.84 23.83
CA ASP A 281 -15.24 -12.58 25.10
C ASP A 281 -14.01 -12.23 25.96
N ASP A 282 -12.87 -11.89 25.33
CA ASP A 282 -11.62 -11.47 25.98
C ASP A 282 -11.44 -9.94 25.99
N VAL A 283 -12.37 -9.21 26.62
CA VAL A 283 -12.31 -7.73 26.63
C VAL A 283 -11.18 -7.24 27.54
N GLN A 284 -10.19 -6.58 26.94
CA GLN A 284 -9.20 -5.80 27.68
C GLN A 284 -9.82 -4.51 28.25
N ALA A 285 -9.29 -4.02 29.37
CA ALA A 285 -9.74 -2.75 29.95
C ALA A 285 -9.67 -1.61 28.91
N PRO A 286 -10.63 -0.66 28.94
CA PRO A 286 -10.63 0.44 27.98
C PRO A 286 -9.36 1.28 28.13
N VAL A 287 -8.69 1.52 27.02
CA VAL A 287 -7.44 2.31 26.96
C VAL A 287 -7.69 3.82 26.90
N GLY A 288 -8.94 4.22 26.63
CA GLY A 288 -9.36 5.61 26.59
C GLY A 288 -8.99 6.35 25.31
N VAL A 289 -9.58 7.53 25.14
CA VAL A 289 -9.36 8.42 23.99
C VAL A 289 -7.93 8.98 23.99
N ASP A 290 -7.29 9.06 25.15
CA ASP A 290 -5.91 9.57 25.27
C ASP A 290 -4.90 8.69 24.54
N LEU A 291 -5.07 7.36 24.51
CA LEU A 291 -4.20 6.50 23.71
C LEU A 291 -4.31 6.82 22.21
N VAL A 292 -5.53 7.09 21.71
CA VAL A 292 -5.73 7.48 20.30
C VAL A 292 -4.93 8.73 19.98
N ARG A 293 -4.97 9.73 20.87
CA ARG A 293 -4.20 10.98 20.73
C ARG A 293 -2.70 10.75 20.75
N GLN A 294 -2.21 9.91 21.68
CA GLN A 294 -0.80 9.59 21.78
C GLN A 294 -0.30 8.84 20.53
N VAL A 295 -1.03 7.81 20.09
CA VAL A 295 -0.72 7.04 18.88
C VAL A 295 -0.71 7.93 17.64
N ALA A 296 -1.70 8.82 17.49
CA ALA A 296 -1.76 9.76 16.38
C ALA A 296 -0.55 10.71 16.30
N SER A 297 0.13 10.96 17.43
CA SER A 297 1.32 11.82 17.46
C SER A 297 2.62 11.12 17.06
N VAL A 298 2.66 9.78 17.08
CA VAL A 298 3.90 9.01 16.85
C VAL A 298 3.82 8.01 15.68
N VAL A 299 2.62 7.72 15.18
CA VAL A 299 2.37 6.81 14.05
C VAL A 299 1.86 7.57 12.84
N SER A 300 2.42 7.26 11.67
CA SER A 300 2.11 7.89 10.38
C SER A 300 1.12 7.09 9.52
N ILE A 301 1.03 5.77 9.73
CA ILE A 301 0.05 4.92 9.05
C ILE A 301 -1.38 5.18 9.57
N PRO A 302 -2.41 4.90 8.76
CA PRO A 302 -3.80 5.08 9.17
C PRO A 302 -4.14 4.38 10.51
N LYS A 303 -4.90 5.08 11.35
CA LYS A 303 -5.32 4.64 12.69
C LYS A 303 -6.83 4.68 12.81
N VAL A 304 -7.44 3.54 13.11
CA VAL A 304 -8.89 3.41 13.25
C VAL A 304 -9.20 3.12 14.71
N ALA A 305 -9.98 3.98 15.35
CA ALA A 305 -10.40 3.74 16.73
C ALA A 305 -11.43 2.61 16.79
N ILE A 306 -11.36 1.75 17.79
CA ILE A 306 -12.28 0.62 17.96
C ILE A 306 -12.64 0.40 19.43
N GLY A 307 -13.84 -0.15 19.69
CA GLY A 307 -14.26 -0.58 21.03
C GLY A 307 -15.18 0.43 21.71
N GLY A 308 -16.45 0.04 21.88
CA GLY A 308 -17.46 0.85 22.56
C GLY A 308 -17.87 2.14 21.83
N ILE A 309 -17.49 2.28 20.56
CA ILE A 309 -17.83 3.46 19.74
C ILE A 309 -19.30 3.38 19.29
N LYS A 310 -19.99 4.52 19.43
CA LYS A 310 -21.40 4.78 19.16
C LYS A 310 -21.57 6.19 18.60
N ALA A 311 -22.78 6.53 18.15
CA ALA A 311 -23.08 7.86 17.61
C ALA A 311 -22.77 9.00 18.60
N TYR A 312 -22.95 8.78 19.91
CA TYR A 312 -22.74 9.82 20.92
C TYR A 312 -21.26 10.11 21.24
N ASN A 313 -20.31 9.22 20.92
CA ASN A 313 -18.88 9.37 21.27
C ASN A 313 -17.91 9.24 20.09
N VAL A 314 -18.40 8.98 18.87
CA VAL A 314 -17.54 8.82 17.69
C VAL A 314 -16.72 10.09 17.39
N GLU A 315 -17.27 11.27 17.67
CA GLU A 315 -16.59 12.55 17.39
C GLU A 315 -15.36 12.72 18.29
N GLU A 316 -15.36 12.15 19.50
CA GLU A 316 -14.23 12.22 20.43
C GLU A 316 -12.98 11.53 19.88
N VAL A 317 -13.15 10.36 19.27
CA VAL A 317 -12.01 9.59 18.71
C VAL A 317 -11.50 10.19 17.41
N ILE A 318 -12.37 10.79 16.61
CA ILE A 318 -11.95 11.52 15.40
C ILE A 318 -11.20 12.79 15.80
N ALA A 319 -11.71 13.56 16.78
CA ALA A 319 -11.03 14.73 17.32
C ALA A 319 -9.68 14.39 17.99
N ALA A 320 -9.52 13.17 18.51
CA ALA A 320 -8.24 12.66 19.01
C ALA A 320 -7.24 12.27 17.92
N GLY A 321 -7.64 12.29 16.64
CA GLY A 321 -6.73 12.07 15.50
C GLY A 321 -6.90 10.72 14.80
N ALA A 322 -7.95 9.94 15.09
CA ALA A 322 -8.24 8.73 14.32
C ALA A 322 -8.65 9.06 12.87
N ASP A 323 -8.17 8.28 11.90
CA ASP A 323 -8.58 8.32 10.48
C ASP A 323 -9.91 7.59 10.25
N GLY A 324 -10.67 7.30 11.30
CA GLY A 324 -11.95 6.61 11.21
C GLY A 324 -12.30 5.84 12.47
N ALA A 325 -13.48 5.24 12.46
CA ALA A 325 -13.98 4.45 13.56
C ALA A 325 -14.47 3.07 13.09
N ALA A 326 -14.07 2.04 13.83
CA ALA A 326 -14.52 0.67 13.66
C ALA A 326 -15.62 0.31 14.65
N VAL A 327 -16.73 -0.22 14.12
CA VAL A 327 -17.93 -0.54 14.89
C VAL A 327 -18.48 -1.90 14.51
N ILE A 328 -19.06 -2.59 15.49
CA ILE A 328 -19.83 -3.83 15.31
C ILE A 328 -21.29 -3.52 15.68
N THR A 329 -21.59 -3.54 16.98
CA THR A 329 -22.96 -3.44 17.51
C THR A 329 -23.62 -2.09 17.28
N ALA A 330 -22.86 -1.01 17.01
CA ALA A 330 -23.46 0.28 16.69
C ALA A 330 -24.24 0.27 15.38
N VAL A 331 -23.88 -0.64 14.46
CA VAL A 331 -24.50 -0.79 13.14
C VAL A 331 -25.22 -2.13 13.04
N VAL A 332 -24.51 -3.24 13.28
CA VAL A 332 -25.05 -4.60 13.09
C VAL A 332 -26.26 -4.92 13.98
N ALA A 333 -26.31 -4.35 15.19
CA ALA A 333 -27.43 -4.57 16.13
C ALA A 333 -28.54 -3.51 16.06
N ALA A 334 -28.34 -2.45 15.27
CA ALA A 334 -29.33 -1.38 15.12
C ALA A 334 -30.59 -1.91 14.42
N GLU A 335 -31.76 -1.36 14.73
CA GLU A 335 -33.01 -1.71 14.03
C GLU A 335 -32.94 -1.26 12.56
N ASP A 336 -32.57 0.00 12.35
CA ASP A 336 -32.21 0.56 11.05
C ASP A 336 -30.68 0.60 10.91
N ILE A 337 -30.12 -0.42 10.25
CA ILE A 337 -28.67 -0.56 9.99
C ILE A 337 -28.16 0.59 9.11
N SER A 338 -28.89 0.92 8.04
CA SER A 338 -28.50 1.97 7.11
C SER A 338 -28.56 3.34 7.76
N GLY A 339 -29.60 3.62 8.55
CA GLY A 339 -29.73 4.84 9.35
C GLY A 339 -28.59 5.00 10.35
N ALA A 340 -28.27 3.96 11.11
CA ALA A 340 -27.18 3.98 12.10
C ALA A 340 -25.81 4.21 11.44
N ALA A 341 -25.53 3.52 10.33
CA ALA A 341 -24.31 3.73 9.56
C ALA A 341 -24.23 5.16 8.99
N ARG A 342 -25.34 5.70 8.48
CA ARG A 342 -25.41 7.06 7.92
C ARG A 342 -25.17 8.13 8.98
N GLU A 343 -25.76 7.96 10.17
CA GLU A 343 -25.53 8.88 11.28
C GLU A 343 -24.05 8.90 11.69
N LEU A 344 -23.45 7.72 11.89
CA LEU A 344 -22.03 7.60 12.22
C LEU A 344 -21.15 8.24 11.14
N ARG A 345 -21.41 7.94 9.86
CA ARG A 345 -20.65 8.49 8.75
C ARG A 345 -20.74 10.02 8.72
N SER A 346 -21.93 10.56 8.89
CA SER A 346 -22.15 12.01 8.91
C SER A 346 -21.41 12.70 10.06
N ARG A 347 -21.36 12.10 11.25
CA ARG A 347 -20.63 12.65 12.39
C ARG A 347 -19.12 12.63 12.13
N ILE A 348 -18.59 11.52 11.61
CA ILE A 348 -17.17 11.40 11.24
C ILE A 348 -16.76 12.45 10.21
N ASP A 349 -17.56 12.62 9.15
CA ASP A 349 -17.27 13.60 8.09
C ASP A 349 -17.36 15.04 8.60
N ARG A 350 -18.25 15.32 9.56
CA ARG A 350 -18.40 16.65 10.17
C ARG A 350 -17.20 17.02 11.02
N THR A 351 -16.68 16.09 11.84
CA THR A 351 -15.53 16.36 12.73
C THR A 351 -14.21 16.54 11.99
N ARG A 352 -14.10 16.06 10.75
CA ARG A 352 -12.90 16.22 9.91
C ARG A 352 -12.80 17.56 9.18
N ARG A 353 -13.91 18.28 9.05
CA ARG A 353 -13.95 19.62 8.47
C ARG A 353 -13.56 20.63 9.54
#